data_AF-A0A372NRW9-F1
#
_entry.id   AF-A0A372NRW9-F1
#
_cell.length_a   1.000
_cell.length_b   1.000
_cell.length_c   1.000
_cell.angle_alpha   90.00
_cell.angle_beta   90.00
_cell.angle_gamma   90.00
#
_symmetry.space_group_name_H-M   'P 1'
#
loop_
_entity.id
_entity.type
_entity.pdbx_description
1 polymer ?
#
loop_
_entity_poly.entity_id
_entity_poly.type
_entity_poly.pdbx_seq_one_letter_code
_entity_poly.pdbx_strand_id
1 'polypeptide(L)'
;MTSLNQYLKYFVHQYSLYDCGIAALAIVLNYAGKPEIADQLLTGNTAGADGVSLLKLRQLSDASGLKSRCVQMDISFLSNLDKPCILLVRKDAHLSHFIVCFGSVKRSKKNWFKIADPATGIILISQDELSQIWHDNAALYFEDLDKTPSKLRHPWFNLLKINGFKSVLLLIFPFMNICSTLLGLSVSWILQQGLNGSFTAHSSLFLSEILTMLFLIILFRNAVIYIRQYILIYVNSSVSKKLHINYLNNRKRPVSEIAGDSVTGIRKTLSDFQKIQQALSAFISVVVSDGVLVSFIIAGLLYYDSITGIINVIYLAVLIFTAFMKAPHAAAKNAVLSELSGSCEKGFIDENIQQVNENEQDKTISDSILKYREFHTCSKKTAVEMSKASFWYDAAGSLNIIIVFVYSLWELSDNHISYTGLMAAVIITLFVTSLVPRIINSFTLITEGALLARRYRDL
;
A
#
# COMPACT_ATOMS: atom_id res chain seq x y z
N MET A 1 -13.70 -10.11 -20.19
CA MET A 1 -12.99 -9.49 -19.04
C MET A 1 -13.37 -8.02 -18.81
N THR A 2 -13.92 -7.32 -19.80
CA THR A 2 -14.31 -5.88 -19.72
C THR A 2 -15.42 -5.53 -18.71
N SER A 3 -16.20 -6.49 -18.20
CA SER A 3 -17.37 -6.21 -17.33
C SER A 3 -17.07 -6.05 -15.83
N LEU A 4 -15.92 -6.49 -15.32
CA LEU A 4 -15.58 -6.41 -13.88
C LEU A 4 -14.80 -5.15 -13.51
N ASN A 5 -13.93 -4.69 -14.41
CA ASN A 5 -13.06 -3.54 -14.15
C ASN A 5 -13.84 -2.27 -13.81
N GLN A 6 -15.09 -2.14 -14.28
CA GLN A 6 -15.95 -1.00 -13.93
C GLN A 6 -16.26 -0.87 -12.43
N TYR A 7 -16.17 -1.97 -11.67
CA TYR A 7 -16.46 -2.00 -10.24
C TYR A 7 -15.21 -1.83 -9.37
N LEU A 8 -14.01 -1.98 -9.95
CA LEU A 8 -12.72 -1.81 -9.23
C LEU A 8 -12.62 -0.43 -8.57
N LYS A 9 -13.17 0.60 -9.20
CA LYS A 9 -13.17 1.96 -8.64
C LYS A 9 -13.97 2.08 -7.34
N TYR A 10 -14.98 1.25 -7.11
CA TYR A 10 -15.80 1.30 -5.89
C TYR A 10 -15.27 0.41 -4.78
N PHE A 11 -14.35 -0.50 -5.12
CA PHE A 11 -13.90 -1.56 -4.25
C PHE A 11 -13.07 -1.02 -3.07
N VAL A 12 -13.28 -1.64 -1.91
CA VAL A 12 -12.58 -1.33 -0.66
C VAL A 12 -12.16 -2.65 -0.04
N HIS A 13 -10.87 -2.78 0.27
CA HIS A 13 -10.39 -3.94 1.01
C HIS A 13 -10.74 -3.84 2.50
N GLN A 14 -10.92 -4.99 3.15
CA GLN A 14 -10.93 -5.05 4.61
C GLN A 14 -9.50 -4.94 5.16
N TYR A 15 -9.34 -4.20 6.25
CA TYR A 15 -8.05 -4.03 6.94
C TYR A 15 -8.00 -4.74 8.29
N SER A 16 -9.13 -5.30 8.72
CA SER A 16 -9.26 -6.23 9.82
C SER A 16 -9.99 -7.48 9.35
N LEU A 17 -9.74 -8.62 10.00
CA LEU A 17 -10.49 -9.86 9.84
C LEU A 17 -11.99 -9.66 10.08
N TYR A 18 -12.35 -8.76 10.99
CA TYR A 18 -13.72 -8.55 11.46
C TYR A 18 -14.48 -7.45 10.70
N ASP A 19 -13.77 -6.64 9.90
CA ASP A 19 -14.34 -5.46 9.23
C ASP A 19 -14.96 -5.75 7.84
N CYS A 20 -15.11 -7.03 7.46
CA CYS A 20 -15.65 -7.40 6.14
C CYS A 20 -17.03 -6.79 5.87
N GLY A 21 -17.91 -6.73 6.88
CA GLY A 21 -19.23 -6.11 6.76
C GLY A 21 -19.18 -4.59 6.54
N ILE A 22 -18.32 -3.89 7.29
CA ILE A 22 -18.15 -2.43 7.17
C ILE A 22 -17.55 -2.09 5.80
N ALA A 23 -16.56 -2.86 5.35
CA ALA A 23 -15.98 -2.72 4.03
C ALA A 23 -17.00 -3.00 2.92
N ALA A 24 -17.84 -4.03 3.06
CA ALA A 24 -18.92 -4.32 2.11
C ALA A 24 -19.92 -3.16 2.00
N LEU A 25 -20.31 -2.55 3.12
CA LEU A 25 -21.17 -1.37 3.12
C LEU A 25 -20.49 -0.15 2.50
N ALA A 26 -19.19 0.05 2.74
CA ALA A 26 -18.41 1.12 2.11
C ALA A 26 -18.34 0.97 0.58
N ILE A 27 -18.21 -0.27 0.06
CA ILE A 27 -18.27 -0.56 -1.38
C ILE A 27 -19.61 -0.10 -1.97
N VAL A 28 -20.73 -0.42 -1.29
CA VAL A 28 -22.07 -0.02 -1.72
C VAL A 28 -22.25 1.50 -1.65
N LEU A 29 -21.74 2.16 -0.62
CA LEU A 29 -21.76 3.63 -0.50
C LEU A 29 -20.95 4.31 -1.61
N ASN A 30 -19.79 3.77 -1.97
CA ASN A 30 -19.01 4.24 -3.11
C ASN A 30 -19.76 4.05 -4.43
N TYR A 31 -20.47 2.93 -4.60
CA TYR A 31 -21.32 2.68 -5.76
C TYR A 31 -22.47 3.70 -5.85
N ALA A 32 -23.07 4.04 -4.71
CA ALA A 32 -24.10 5.07 -4.56
C ALA A 32 -23.55 6.51 -4.54
N GLY A 33 -22.26 6.69 -4.85
CA GLY A 33 -21.56 7.98 -4.95
C GLY A 33 -21.51 8.80 -3.66
N LYS A 34 -21.44 8.13 -2.51
CA LYS A 34 -21.29 8.71 -1.18
C LYS A 34 -19.92 8.39 -0.55
N PRO A 35 -18.78 8.76 -1.19
CA PRO A 35 -17.45 8.37 -0.72
C PRO A 35 -17.06 9.02 0.61
N GLU A 36 -17.59 10.21 0.93
CA GLU A 36 -17.31 10.88 2.21
C GLU A 36 -17.96 10.14 3.38
N ILE A 37 -19.17 9.61 3.17
CA ILE A 37 -19.87 8.80 4.17
C ILE A 37 -19.21 7.42 4.29
N ALA A 38 -18.76 6.83 3.18
CA ALA A 38 -17.98 5.59 3.20
C ALA A 38 -16.68 5.76 3.99
N ASP A 39 -15.96 6.87 3.80
CA ASP A 39 -14.76 7.19 4.57
C ASP A 39 -15.09 7.39 6.05
N GLN A 40 -16.16 8.12 6.40
CA GLN A 40 -16.60 8.29 7.79
C GLN A 40 -16.95 6.95 8.45
N LEU A 41 -17.63 6.06 7.72
CA LEU A 41 -18.01 4.73 8.18
C LEU A 41 -16.77 3.90 8.55
N LEU A 42 -15.75 3.91 7.68
CA LEU A 42 -14.48 3.19 7.87
C LEU A 42 -13.63 3.78 9.00
N THR A 43 -13.77 5.07 9.31
CA THR A 43 -13.03 5.72 10.41
C THR A 43 -13.70 5.59 11.77
N GLY A 44 -15.03 5.68 11.79
CA GLY A 44 -15.81 5.79 13.03
C GLY A 44 -16.33 4.47 13.58
N ASN A 45 -16.33 3.41 12.77
CA ASN A 45 -16.84 2.10 13.18
C ASN A 45 -15.75 1.05 12.99
N THR A 46 -15.44 0.33 14.07
CA THR A 46 -14.69 -0.92 14.00
C THR A 46 -15.59 -2.04 14.48
N ALA A 47 -15.56 -3.17 13.77
CA ALA A 47 -16.23 -4.35 14.25
C ALA A 47 -15.66 -4.77 15.61
N GLY A 48 -16.53 -5.32 16.47
CA GLY A 48 -16.05 -6.00 17.68
C GLY A 48 -15.29 -7.28 17.32
N ALA A 49 -14.73 -7.97 18.33
CA ALA A 49 -14.08 -9.26 18.12
C ALA A 49 -15.00 -10.34 17.49
N ASP A 50 -16.33 -10.13 17.57
CA ASP A 50 -17.34 -11.01 16.98
C ASP A 50 -17.81 -10.57 15.57
N GLY A 51 -17.19 -9.53 14.99
CA GLY A 51 -17.61 -8.98 13.71
C GLY A 51 -18.80 -8.02 13.79
N VAL A 52 -19.50 -7.83 12.67
CA VAL A 52 -20.70 -6.98 12.57
C VAL A 52 -21.90 -7.84 12.16
N SER A 53 -23.00 -7.74 12.90
CA SER A 53 -24.23 -8.45 12.53
C SER A 53 -24.93 -7.79 11.34
N LEU A 54 -25.69 -8.58 10.57
CA LEU A 54 -26.49 -8.07 9.44
C LEU A 54 -27.49 -7.00 9.89
N LEU A 55 -28.04 -7.11 11.11
CA LEU A 55 -28.90 -6.09 11.72
C LEU A 55 -28.15 -4.77 11.96
N LYS A 56 -26.91 -4.83 12.46
CA LYS A 56 -26.09 -3.63 12.68
C LYS A 56 -25.70 -2.98 11.35
N LEU A 57 -25.41 -3.77 10.31
CA LEU A 57 -25.17 -3.24 8.96
C LEU A 57 -26.37 -2.50 8.40
N ARG A 58 -27.59 -3.01 8.60
CA ARG A 58 -28.83 -2.30 8.25
C ARG A 58 -28.94 -0.95 8.96
N GLN A 59 -28.71 -0.93 10.28
CA GLN A 59 -28.75 0.33 11.04
C GLN A 59 -27.71 1.35 10.53
N LEU A 60 -26.50 0.89 10.19
CA LEU A 60 -25.44 1.73 9.62
C LEU A 60 -25.78 2.22 8.21
N SER A 61 -26.43 1.40 7.39
CA SER A 61 -26.87 1.81 6.06
C SER A 61 -27.96 2.89 6.15
N ASP A 62 -28.93 2.70 7.05
CA ASP A 62 -30.02 3.66 7.28
C ASP A 62 -29.46 4.99 7.78
N ALA A 63 -28.50 4.96 8.72
CA ALA A 63 -27.79 6.16 9.19
C ALA A 63 -26.96 6.84 8.08
N SER A 64 -26.50 6.08 7.09
CA SER A 64 -25.79 6.58 5.90
C SER A 64 -26.74 7.11 4.80
N GLY A 65 -28.05 7.08 5.06
CA GLY A 65 -29.10 7.50 4.14
C GLY A 65 -29.31 6.53 2.97
N LEU A 66 -29.06 5.23 3.18
CA LEU A 66 -29.45 4.17 2.25
C LEU A 66 -30.59 3.37 2.87
N LYS A 67 -31.73 3.27 2.18
CA LYS A 67 -32.82 2.41 2.63
C LYS A 67 -32.48 0.95 2.36
N SER A 68 -32.38 0.15 3.43
CA SER A 68 -32.09 -1.28 3.29
C SER A 68 -33.01 -2.17 4.13
N ARG A 69 -33.12 -3.44 3.70
CA ARG A 69 -33.85 -4.50 4.39
C ARG A 69 -32.99 -5.74 4.50
N CYS A 70 -33.00 -6.34 5.69
CA CYS A 70 -32.52 -7.70 5.88
C CYS A 70 -33.55 -8.64 5.28
N VAL A 71 -33.14 -9.45 4.29
CA VAL A 71 -34.03 -10.35 3.57
C VAL A 71 -33.40 -11.72 3.42
N GLN A 72 -34.25 -12.73 3.27
CA GLN A 72 -33.86 -14.03 2.76
C GLN A 72 -34.35 -14.11 1.31
N MET A 73 -33.47 -14.40 0.35
CA MET A 73 -33.85 -14.42 -1.07
C MET A 73 -33.20 -15.60 -1.80
N ASP A 74 -33.91 -16.16 -2.77
CA ASP A 74 -33.38 -17.27 -3.57
C ASP A 74 -32.35 -16.80 -4.59
N ILE A 75 -31.45 -17.72 -4.98
CA ILE A 75 -30.42 -17.47 -6.00
C ILE A 75 -31.01 -17.12 -7.38
N SER A 76 -32.24 -17.56 -7.64
CA SER A 76 -33.02 -17.21 -8.84
C SER A 76 -33.40 -15.72 -8.84
N PHE A 77 -33.85 -15.19 -7.71
CA PHE A 77 -34.15 -13.77 -7.55
C PHE A 77 -32.85 -12.95 -7.62
N LEU A 78 -31.79 -13.39 -6.95
CA LEU A 78 -30.47 -12.77 -7.03
C LEU A 78 -29.94 -12.70 -8.46
N SER A 79 -30.23 -13.71 -9.30
CA SER A 79 -29.82 -13.73 -10.70
C SER A 79 -30.47 -12.63 -11.54
N ASN A 80 -31.68 -12.21 -11.16
CA ASN A 80 -32.43 -11.16 -11.85
C ASN A 80 -32.16 -9.76 -11.27
N LEU A 81 -31.33 -9.66 -10.24
CA LEU A 81 -31.04 -8.39 -9.58
C LEU A 81 -29.88 -7.65 -10.27
N ASP A 82 -30.17 -6.46 -10.77
CA ASP A 82 -29.19 -5.58 -11.45
C ASP A 82 -28.62 -4.47 -10.54
N LYS A 83 -28.89 -4.55 -9.23
CA LYS A 83 -28.39 -3.62 -8.21
C LYS A 83 -27.53 -4.37 -7.20
N PRO A 84 -26.55 -3.71 -6.55
CA PRO A 84 -25.71 -4.40 -5.61
C PRO A 84 -26.44 -4.72 -4.31
N CYS A 85 -26.15 -5.90 -3.75
CA CYS A 85 -26.62 -6.37 -2.47
C CYS A 85 -25.47 -6.98 -1.66
N ILE A 86 -25.57 -6.92 -0.33
CA ILE A 86 -24.57 -7.57 0.55
C ILE A 86 -25.09 -8.95 0.91
N LEU A 87 -24.30 -9.99 0.69
CA LEU A 87 -24.62 -11.37 1.04
C LEU A 87 -23.82 -11.77 2.28
N LEU A 88 -24.48 -12.49 3.20
CA LEU A 88 -23.83 -13.14 4.32
C LEU A 88 -23.55 -14.59 3.93
N VAL A 89 -22.28 -14.92 3.69
CA VAL A 89 -21.82 -16.25 3.28
C VAL A 89 -21.02 -16.93 4.37
N ARG A 90 -20.85 -18.25 4.30
CA ARG A 90 -19.95 -19.02 5.16
C ARG A 90 -18.75 -19.45 4.33
N LYS A 91 -17.55 -19.04 4.76
CA LYS A 91 -16.30 -19.30 4.06
C LYS A 91 -15.41 -20.18 4.93
N ASP A 92 -15.11 -21.38 4.43
CA ASP A 92 -14.45 -22.48 5.16
C ASP A 92 -15.12 -22.78 6.52
N ALA A 93 -14.69 -23.83 7.22
CA ALA A 93 -15.41 -24.44 8.34
C ALA A 93 -15.62 -23.50 9.56
N HIS A 94 -16.65 -22.64 9.48
CA HIS A 94 -17.33 -21.88 10.56
C HIS A 94 -17.16 -20.34 10.60
N LEU A 95 -16.58 -19.67 9.60
CA LEU A 95 -16.51 -18.20 9.61
C LEU A 95 -17.55 -17.56 8.67
N SER A 96 -18.42 -16.74 9.27
CA SER A 96 -19.36 -15.86 8.56
C SER A 96 -18.60 -14.72 7.90
N HIS A 97 -18.90 -14.44 6.64
CA HIS A 97 -18.21 -13.44 5.84
C HIS A 97 -19.20 -12.63 4.99
N PHE A 98 -18.94 -11.34 4.81
CA PHE A 98 -19.77 -10.47 3.98
C PHE A 98 -19.14 -10.23 2.61
N ILE A 99 -19.94 -10.42 1.56
CA ILE A 99 -19.54 -10.14 0.17
C ILE A 99 -20.58 -9.25 -0.51
N VAL A 100 -20.18 -8.49 -1.52
CA VAL A 100 -21.10 -7.65 -2.32
C VAL A 100 -21.34 -8.33 -3.67
N CYS A 101 -22.58 -8.62 -4.01
CA CYS A 101 -22.95 -9.07 -5.35
C CYS A 101 -23.46 -7.87 -6.15
N PHE A 102 -22.88 -7.61 -7.32
CA PHE A 102 -23.29 -6.52 -8.24
C PHE A 102 -24.30 -6.97 -9.31
N GLY A 103 -24.74 -8.22 -9.27
CA GLY A 103 -25.64 -8.83 -10.25
C GLY A 103 -24.99 -9.99 -11.02
N SER A 104 -25.76 -10.56 -11.95
CA SER A 104 -25.38 -11.77 -12.69
C SER A 104 -24.99 -11.50 -14.15
N VAL A 105 -24.30 -12.46 -14.77
CA VAL A 105 -23.99 -12.52 -16.20
C VAL A 105 -24.15 -13.95 -16.66
N LYS A 106 -24.82 -14.17 -17.78
CA LYS A 106 -24.85 -15.49 -18.42
C LYS A 106 -23.57 -15.71 -19.22
N ARG A 107 -22.83 -16.78 -18.93
CA ARG A 107 -21.73 -17.30 -19.75
C ARG A 107 -21.94 -18.78 -20.02
N SER A 108 -21.86 -19.18 -21.28
CA SER A 108 -22.00 -20.58 -21.69
C SER A 108 -23.25 -21.26 -21.12
N LYS A 109 -24.39 -20.56 -21.15
CA LYS A 109 -25.69 -20.97 -20.59
C LYS A 109 -25.75 -21.16 -19.07
N LYS A 110 -24.67 -20.87 -18.32
CA LYS A 110 -24.65 -20.84 -16.85
C LYS A 110 -24.66 -19.40 -16.32
N ASN A 111 -25.26 -19.18 -15.15
CA ASN A 111 -25.21 -17.90 -14.47
C ASN A 111 -23.90 -17.76 -13.68
N TRP A 112 -23.29 -16.59 -13.80
CA TRP A 112 -22.11 -16.18 -13.05
C TRP A 112 -22.40 -14.89 -12.32
N PHE A 113 -21.96 -14.78 -11.07
CA PHE A 113 -22.20 -13.60 -10.24
C PHE A 113 -20.94 -12.75 -10.15
N LYS A 114 -21.11 -11.43 -10.31
CA LYS A 114 -20.03 -10.45 -10.12
C LYS A 114 -19.95 -10.12 -8.63
N ILE A 115 -18.94 -10.65 -7.96
CA ILE A 115 -18.80 -10.53 -6.51
C ILE A 115 -17.59 -9.67 -6.19
N ALA A 116 -17.76 -8.71 -5.28
CA ALA A 116 -16.67 -8.06 -4.57
C ALA A 116 -16.57 -8.65 -3.17
N ASP A 117 -15.50 -9.39 -2.94
CA ASP A 117 -15.11 -9.90 -1.63
C ASP A 117 -14.07 -8.94 -1.03
N PRO A 118 -14.37 -8.22 0.07
CA PRO A 118 -13.43 -7.30 0.72
C PRO A 118 -12.06 -7.91 1.07
N ALA A 119 -11.98 -9.24 1.26
CA ALA A 119 -10.74 -9.94 1.56
C ALA A 119 -9.92 -10.29 0.31
N THR A 120 -10.58 -10.67 -0.79
CA THR A 120 -9.87 -11.25 -1.95
C THR A 120 -9.89 -10.37 -3.21
N GLY A 121 -10.83 -9.44 -3.33
CA GLY A 121 -11.00 -8.59 -4.51
C GLY A 121 -12.31 -8.85 -5.26
N ILE A 122 -12.35 -8.43 -6.52
CA ILE A 122 -13.51 -8.64 -7.39
C ILE A 122 -13.31 -9.92 -8.19
N ILE A 123 -14.25 -10.86 -8.04
CA ILE A 123 -14.22 -12.18 -8.64
C ILE A 123 -15.55 -12.51 -9.35
N LEU A 124 -15.49 -13.47 -10.28
CA LEU A 124 -16.68 -14.12 -10.81
C LEU A 124 -16.79 -15.48 -10.15
N ILE A 125 -17.95 -15.74 -9.55
CA ILE A 125 -18.28 -17.04 -8.97
C ILE A 125 -19.41 -17.66 -9.78
N SER A 126 -19.34 -18.96 -10.03
CA SER A 126 -20.44 -19.68 -10.66
C SER A 126 -21.65 -19.78 -9.73
N GLN A 127 -22.85 -19.97 -10.27
CA GLN A 127 -24.03 -20.19 -9.45
C GLN A 127 -23.87 -21.40 -8.50
N ASP A 128 -23.24 -22.48 -8.99
CA ASP A 128 -23.00 -23.70 -8.22
C ASP A 128 -22.10 -23.41 -7.01
N GLU A 129 -20.97 -22.73 -7.20
CA GLU A 129 -20.07 -22.33 -6.10
C GLU A 129 -20.73 -21.34 -5.14
N LEU A 130 -21.51 -20.37 -5.63
CA LEU A 130 -22.20 -19.41 -4.76
C LEU A 130 -23.22 -20.12 -3.87
N SER A 131 -23.95 -21.10 -4.41
CA SER A 131 -24.93 -21.89 -3.65
C SER A 131 -24.27 -22.73 -2.54
N GLN A 132 -23.01 -23.12 -2.71
CA GLN A 132 -22.25 -23.85 -1.71
C GLN A 132 -21.79 -22.99 -0.54
N ILE A 133 -21.64 -21.67 -0.71
CA ILE A 133 -21.18 -20.77 0.35
C ILE A 133 -22.30 -19.93 0.95
N TRP A 134 -23.41 -19.75 0.24
CA TRP A 134 -24.54 -18.91 0.64
C TRP A 134 -25.72 -19.74 1.17
N HIS A 135 -25.47 -20.55 2.20
CA HIS A 135 -26.47 -21.51 2.71
C HIS A 135 -27.72 -20.87 3.31
N ASP A 136 -27.56 -19.76 4.04
CA ASP A 136 -28.66 -19.16 4.81
C ASP A 136 -29.55 -18.26 3.94
N ASN A 137 -29.20 -18.05 2.65
CA ASN A 137 -29.85 -17.14 1.72
C ASN A 137 -30.03 -15.69 2.26
N ALA A 138 -29.27 -15.34 3.30
CA ALA A 138 -29.37 -14.07 4.00
C ALA A 138 -28.63 -12.96 3.25
N ALA A 139 -29.31 -11.83 3.05
CA ALA A 139 -28.76 -10.68 2.36
C ALA A 139 -29.29 -9.36 2.93
N LEU A 140 -28.52 -8.29 2.71
CA LEU A 140 -28.96 -6.92 2.86
C LEU A 140 -29.30 -6.37 1.48
N TYR A 141 -30.59 -6.14 1.27
CA TYR A 141 -31.16 -5.59 0.04
C TYR A 141 -31.34 -4.08 0.15
N PHE A 142 -31.03 -3.34 -0.92
CA PHE A 142 -31.17 -1.89 -0.98
C PHE A 142 -32.27 -1.50 -1.99
N GLU A 143 -33.22 -0.67 -1.56
CA GLU A 143 -34.37 -0.28 -2.39
C GLU A 143 -34.00 0.83 -3.39
N ASP A 144 -33.46 1.93 -2.87
CA ASP A 144 -33.17 3.16 -3.61
C ASP A 144 -31.66 3.30 -3.87
N LEU A 145 -31.10 2.37 -4.66
CA LEU A 145 -29.67 2.41 -5.00
C LEU A 145 -29.44 2.69 -6.48
N ASP A 146 -29.15 3.95 -6.80
CA ASP A 146 -28.76 4.39 -8.13
C ASP A 146 -27.25 4.62 -8.21
N LYS A 147 -26.68 4.29 -9.37
CA LYS A 147 -25.26 4.49 -9.65
C LYS A 147 -25.02 5.98 -9.88
N THR A 148 -24.43 6.66 -8.91
CA THR A 148 -24.06 8.07 -9.07
C THR A 148 -22.55 8.21 -9.26
N PRO A 149 -22.10 9.05 -10.21
CA PRO A 149 -20.67 9.29 -10.42
C PRO A 149 -20.13 10.19 -9.30
N SER A 150 -19.32 9.65 -8.39
CA SER A 150 -18.58 10.44 -7.41
C SER A 150 -17.08 10.44 -7.68
N LYS A 151 -16.43 11.56 -7.41
CA LYS A 151 -14.97 11.70 -7.47
C LYS A 151 -14.37 11.14 -6.18
N LEU A 152 -13.90 9.89 -6.22
CA LEU A 152 -13.20 9.27 -5.09
C LEU A 152 -11.89 10.04 -4.82
N ARG A 153 -11.68 10.47 -3.58
CA ARG A 153 -10.42 11.10 -3.16
C ARG A 153 -9.43 10.04 -2.73
N HIS A 154 -8.20 10.14 -3.23
CA HIS A 154 -7.16 9.16 -2.91
C HIS A 154 -6.70 9.28 -1.44
N PRO A 155 -6.49 8.15 -0.72
CA PRO A 155 -6.09 8.15 0.69
C PRO A 155 -4.83 8.96 1.00
N TRP A 156 -3.87 9.03 0.09
CA TRP A 156 -2.54 9.61 0.35
C TRP A 156 -2.57 11.09 0.72
N PHE A 157 -3.55 11.84 0.23
CA PHE A 157 -3.71 13.25 0.61
C PHE A 157 -4.00 13.45 2.10
N ASN A 158 -4.42 12.40 2.81
CA ASN A 158 -4.66 12.47 4.24
C ASN A 158 -3.35 12.50 5.04
N LEU A 159 -2.26 11.92 4.54
CA LEU A 159 -0.94 11.98 5.19
C LEU A 159 -0.41 13.42 5.27
N LEU A 160 -0.68 14.21 4.23
CA LEU A 160 -0.28 15.62 4.15
C LEU A 160 -1.08 16.53 5.10
N LYS A 161 -2.21 16.05 5.63
CA LYS A 161 -3.09 16.79 6.53
C LYS A 161 -2.82 16.51 8.01
N ILE A 162 -1.87 15.63 8.33
CA ILE A 162 -1.54 15.31 9.72
C ILE A 162 -0.89 16.55 10.36
N ASN A 163 -1.47 16.99 11.48
CA ASN A 163 -0.98 18.11 12.27
C ASN A 163 0.46 17.87 12.75
N GLY A 164 1.43 18.47 12.06
CA GLY A 164 2.86 18.26 12.33
C GLY A 164 3.72 18.22 11.08
N PHE A 165 3.12 17.98 9.91
CA PHE A 165 3.80 18.12 8.64
C PHE A 165 4.04 19.59 8.30
N LYS A 166 5.31 19.99 8.13
CA LYS A 166 5.67 21.35 7.70
C LYS A 166 5.88 21.35 6.19
N SER A 167 5.16 22.18 5.44
CA SER A 167 5.30 22.29 3.98
C SER A 167 6.73 22.60 3.52
N VAL A 168 7.55 23.22 4.38
CA VAL A 168 8.98 23.47 4.13
C VAL A 168 9.77 22.18 3.83
N LEU A 169 9.35 21.04 4.40
CA LEU A 169 9.98 19.73 4.15
C LEU A 169 9.81 19.26 2.71
N LEU A 170 8.74 19.68 2.02
CA LEU A 170 8.52 19.34 0.61
C LEU A 170 9.55 19.98 -0.32
N LEU A 171 10.19 21.08 0.10
CA LEU A 171 11.20 21.78 -0.70
C LEU A 171 12.63 21.34 -0.34
N ILE A 172 12.93 21.20 0.96
CA ILE A 172 14.29 20.89 1.43
C ILE A 172 14.73 19.49 1.00
N PHE A 173 13.84 18.48 1.09
CA PHE A 173 14.21 17.09 0.80
C PHE A 173 14.59 16.83 -0.66
N PRO A 174 13.83 17.30 -1.66
CA PRO A 174 14.25 17.23 -3.06
C PRO A 174 15.56 17.96 -3.31
N PHE A 175 15.71 19.17 -2.75
CA PHE A 175 16.93 19.97 -2.94
C PHE A 175 18.18 19.24 -2.43
N MET A 176 18.14 18.68 -1.22
CA MET A 176 19.26 17.91 -0.67
C MET A 176 19.56 16.63 -1.48
N ASN A 177 18.53 16.00 -2.06
CA ASN A 177 18.71 14.80 -2.87
C ASN A 177 19.34 15.12 -4.23
N ILE A 178 18.88 16.18 -4.89
CA ILE A 178 19.50 16.70 -6.12
C ILE A 178 20.95 17.10 -5.84
N CYS A 179 21.21 17.86 -4.77
CA CYS A 179 22.56 18.27 -4.38
C CYS A 179 23.47 17.04 -4.16
N SER A 180 23.04 16.05 -3.37
CA SER A 180 23.86 14.85 -3.12
C SER A 180 24.05 13.98 -4.36
N THR A 181 23.08 13.97 -5.28
CA THR A 181 23.20 13.25 -6.56
C THR A 181 24.15 13.96 -7.52
N LEU A 182 24.07 15.29 -7.64
CA LEU A 182 25.01 16.08 -8.45
C LEU A 182 26.44 15.87 -7.97
N LEU A 183 26.69 15.91 -6.67
CA LEU A 183 28.01 15.61 -6.11
C LEU A 183 28.48 14.18 -6.43
N GLY A 184 27.56 13.20 -6.42
CA GLY A 184 27.86 11.82 -6.81
C GLY A 184 28.17 11.65 -8.30
N LEU A 185 27.46 12.40 -9.16
CA LEU A 185 27.74 12.46 -10.59
C LEU A 185 29.11 13.11 -10.84
N SER A 186 29.46 14.17 -10.12
CA SER A 186 30.79 14.79 -10.18
C SER A 186 31.90 13.79 -9.83
N VAL A 187 31.72 12.98 -8.79
CA VAL A 187 32.66 11.90 -8.43
C VAL A 187 32.83 10.92 -9.59
N SER A 188 31.73 10.44 -10.18
CA SER A 188 31.76 9.48 -11.28
C SER A 188 32.45 10.04 -12.52
N TRP A 189 32.19 11.31 -12.83
CA TRP A 189 32.80 12.02 -13.96
C TRP A 189 34.31 12.20 -13.77
N ILE A 190 34.78 12.61 -12.57
CA ILE A 190 36.21 12.74 -12.27
C ILE A 190 36.93 11.39 -12.42
N LEU A 191 36.32 10.30 -11.92
CA LEU A 191 36.88 8.95 -12.06
C LEU A 191 37.01 8.52 -13.53
N GLN A 192 36.01 8.82 -14.36
CA GLN A 192 36.07 8.53 -15.81
C GLN A 192 37.21 9.30 -16.50
N GLN A 193 37.42 10.57 -16.15
CA GLN A 193 38.52 11.36 -16.72
C GLN A 193 39.89 10.84 -16.28
N GLY A 194 40.00 10.27 -15.08
CA GLY A 194 41.22 9.58 -14.63
C GLY A 194 41.52 8.32 -15.43
N LEU A 195 40.49 7.56 -15.81
CA LEU A 195 40.64 6.34 -16.62
C LEU A 195 40.98 6.64 -18.09
N ASN A 196 40.50 7.76 -18.63
CA ASN A 196 40.75 8.17 -20.02
C ASN A 196 42.20 8.67 -20.27
N GLY A 197 43.12 8.45 -19.34
CA GLY A 197 44.52 8.83 -19.49
C GLY A 197 44.78 10.35 -19.36
N SER A 198 43.74 11.15 -19.12
CA SER A 198 43.87 12.61 -19.05
C SER A 198 44.66 13.08 -17.84
N PHE A 199 44.79 12.26 -16.78
CA PHE A 199 45.51 12.61 -15.55
C PHE A 199 46.88 11.94 -15.42
N THR A 200 47.15 10.86 -16.16
CA THR A 200 48.43 10.12 -16.12
C THR A 200 49.59 10.85 -16.79
N ALA A 201 49.31 11.87 -17.62
CA ALA A 201 50.33 12.71 -18.25
C ALA A 201 50.82 13.87 -17.34
N HIS A 202 50.25 14.05 -16.15
CA HIS A 202 50.50 15.19 -15.27
C HIS A 202 51.38 14.81 -14.05
N SER A 203 51.94 15.83 -13.38
CA SER A 203 52.86 15.68 -12.26
C SER A 203 52.22 15.04 -11.02
N SER A 204 53.04 14.49 -10.12
CA SER A 204 52.58 13.89 -8.85
C SER A 204 51.79 14.87 -7.96
N LEU A 205 52.07 16.17 -8.07
CA LEU A 205 51.33 17.24 -7.38
C LEU A 205 49.88 17.33 -7.87
N PHE A 206 49.66 17.31 -9.19
CA PHE A 206 48.32 17.37 -9.78
C PHE A 206 47.45 16.17 -9.36
N LEU A 207 48.06 14.98 -9.25
CA LEU A 207 47.36 13.80 -8.75
C LEU A 207 46.91 13.95 -7.28
N SER A 208 47.75 14.57 -6.44
CA SER A 208 47.41 14.82 -5.03
C SER A 208 46.28 15.85 -4.87
N GLU A 209 46.21 16.85 -5.76
CA GLU A 209 45.14 17.85 -5.78
C GLU A 209 43.79 17.23 -6.15
N ILE A 210 43.75 16.38 -7.18
CA ILE A 210 42.53 15.65 -7.58
C ILE A 210 42.06 14.72 -6.46
N LEU A 211 42.99 14.00 -5.82
CA LEU A 211 42.64 13.12 -4.70
C LEU A 211 42.02 13.90 -3.54
N THR A 212 42.59 15.07 -3.22
CA THR A 212 42.08 15.96 -2.16
C THR A 212 40.70 16.51 -2.53
N MET A 213 40.50 16.95 -3.77
CA MET A 213 39.20 17.41 -4.27
C MET A 213 38.15 16.29 -4.20
N LEU A 214 38.50 15.08 -4.64
CA LEU A 214 37.62 13.91 -4.62
C LEU A 214 37.21 13.56 -3.19
N PHE A 215 38.17 13.57 -2.25
CA PHE A 215 37.90 13.37 -0.84
C PHE A 215 36.93 14.42 -0.28
N LEU A 216 37.14 15.71 -0.59
CA LEU A 216 36.26 16.79 -0.15
C LEU A 216 34.84 16.66 -0.72
N ILE A 217 34.69 16.31 -2.01
CA ILE A 217 33.37 16.10 -2.63
C ILE A 217 32.64 14.94 -1.96
N ILE A 218 33.34 13.82 -1.73
CA ILE A 218 32.75 12.63 -1.07
C ILE A 218 32.34 12.97 0.37
N LEU A 219 33.20 13.70 1.10
CA LEU A 219 32.92 14.13 2.47
C LEU A 219 31.69 15.04 2.52
N PHE A 220 31.60 16.04 1.64
CA PHE A 220 30.47 16.94 1.57
C PHE A 220 29.19 16.21 1.16
N ARG A 221 29.27 15.32 0.16
CA ARG A 221 28.14 14.45 -0.24
C ARG A 221 27.62 13.64 0.94
N ASN A 222 28.51 13.00 1.69
CA ASN A 222 28.14 12.20 2.86
C ASN A 222 27.55 13.06 3.98
N ALA A 223 28.05 14.28 4.19
CA ALA A 223 27.48 15.24 5.12
C ALA A 223 26.04 15.63 4.74
N VAL A 224 25.77 15.90 3.45
CA VAL A 224 24.41 16.18 2.96
C VAL A 224 23.48 14.98 3.19
N ILE A 225 23.92 13.76 2.90
CA ILE A 225 23.14 12.53 3.14
C ILE A 225 22.84 12.36 4.64
N TYR A 226 23.84 12.59 5.49
CA TYR A 226 23.69 12.52 6.95
C TYR A 226 22.69 13.55 7.48
N ILE A 227 22.82 14.83 7.09
CA ILE A 227 21.91 15.89 7.52
C ILE A 227 20.48 15.57 7.07
N ARG A 228 20.29 15.05 5.84
CA ARG A 228 18.98 14.65 5.34
C ARG A 228 18.36 13.57 6.23
N GLN A 229 19.13 12.54 6.56
CA GLN A 229 18.67 11.45 7.42
C GLN A 229 18.36 11.92 8.84
N TYR A 230 19.19 12.81 9.39
CA TYR A 230 18.97 13.41 10.71
C TYR A 230 17.66 14.20 10.77
N ILE A 231 17.40 15.04 9.76
CA ILE A 231 16.14 15.79 9.65
C ILE A 231 14.95 14.84 9.57
N LEU A 232 15.05 13.77 8.77
CA LEU A 232 13.97 12.78 8.62
C LEU A 232 13.63 12.12 9.96
N ILE A 233 14.65 11.68 10.71
CA ILE A 233 14.47 11.09 12.04
C ILE A 233 13.80 12.07 13.00
N TYR A 234 14.24 13.34 13.00
CA TYR A 234 13.66 14.38 13.85
C TYR A 234 12.17 14.63 13.54
N VAL A 235 11.82 14.69 12.25
CA VAL A 235 10.44 14.86 11.79
C VAL A 235 9.58 13.68 12.23
N ASN A 236 10.05 12.45 12.02
CA ASN A 236 9.35 11.23 12.41
C ASN A 236 9.10 11.19 13.92
N SER A 237 10.12 11.47 14.72
CA SER A 237 10.02 11.51 16.18
C SER A 237 9.06 12.61 16.64
N SER A 238 9.08 13.78 15.99
CA SER A 238 8.16 14.88 16.30
C SER A 238 6.70 14.55 16.01
N VAL A 239 6.43 13.91 14.87
CA VAL A 239 5.08 13.45 14.49
C VAL A 239 4.62 12.34 15.44
N SER A 240 5.49 11.38 15.75
CA SER A 240 5.25 10.30 16.73
C SER A 240 4.80 10.85 18.08
N LYS A 241 5.60 11.78 18.62
CA LYS A 241 5.34 12.40 19.91
C LYS A 241 3.99 13.13 19.94
N LYS A 242 3.66 13.88 18.87
CA LYS A 242 2.37 14.58 18.77
C LYS A 242 1.18 13.61 18.73
N LEU A 243 1.24 12.57 17.89
CA LEU A 243 0.18 11.56 17.80
C LEU A 243 -0.03 10.87 19.15
N HIS A 244 1.05 10.48 19.83
CA HIS A 244 0.97 9.86 21.16
C HIS A 244 0.36 10.80 22.21
N ILE A 245 0.81 12.05 22.28
CA ILE A 245 0.30 13.01 23.26
C ILE A 245 -1.17 13.35 23.00
N ASN A 246 -1.56 13.58 21.74
CA ASN A 246 -2.95 13.87 21.40
C ASN A 246 -3.86 12.67 21.69
N TYR A 247 -3.43 11.45 21.38
CA TYR A 247 -4.15 10.24 21.74
C TYR A 247 -4.39 10.15 23.25
N LEU A 248 -3.35 10.37 24.07
CA LEU A 248 -3.47 10.34 25.54
C LEU A 248 -4.36 11.47 26.07
N ASN A 249 -4.25 12.68 25.52
CA ASN A 249 -5.07 13.82 25.92
C ASN A 249 -6.56 13.62 25.58
N ASN A 250 -6.83 13.05 24.41
CA ASN A 250 -8.19 12.77 23.95
C ASN A 250 -8.82 11.53 24.63
N ARG A 251 -8.01 10.74 25.35
CA ARG A 251 -8.45 9.61 26.18
C ARG A 251 -8.95 10.02 27.56
N LYS A 252 -9.05 11.31 27.89
CA LYS A 252 -9.72 11.82 29.11
C LYS A 252 -11.26 11.65 29.07
N ARG A 253 -11.74 10.47 28.66
CA ARG A 253 -13.15 10.06 28.60
C ARG A 253 -13.53 9.30 29.88
N PRO A 254 -14.83 9.20 30.23
CA PRO A 254 -15.26 8.51 31.46
C PRO A 254 -14.75 7.06 31.52
N VAL A 255 -14.44 6.60 32.74
CA VAL A 255 -13.82 5.29 33.05
C VAL A 255 -14.59 4.10 32.45
N SER A 256 -15.90 4.23 32.19
CA SER A 256 -16.74 3.21 31.57
C SER A 256 -16.42 2.92 30.10
N GLU A 257 -15.88 3.88 29.34
CA GLU A 257 -15.38 3.67 27.97
C GLU A 257 -13.94 3.09 27.97
N ILE A 258 -13.18 3.38 29.03
CA ILE A 258 -11.78 2.94 29.19
C ILE A 258 -11.72 1.47 29.67
N ALA A 259 -12.73 1.01 30.42
CA ALA A 259 -12.80 -0.35 30.95
C ALA A 259 -12.91 -1.45 29.88
N GLY A 260 -13.20 -1.11 28.62
CA GLY A 260 -13.21 -2.03 27.47
C GLY A 260 -11.88 -2.11 26.70
N ASP A 261 -10.94 -1.20 26.95
CA ASP A 261 -9.64 -1.20 26.28
C ASP A 261 -8.70 -2.21 26.92
N SER A 262 -8.72 -3.43 26.39
CA SER A 262 -7.68 -4.43 26.66
C SER A 262 -6.28 -3.87 26.35
N VAL A 263 -5.27 -4.31 27.11
CA VAL A 263 -3.84 -3.96 26.91
C VAL A 263 -3.40 -4.15 25.45
N THR A 264 -4.01 -5.11 24.75
CA THR A 264 -3.83 -5.39 23.33
C THR A 264 -4.32 -4.26 22.40
N GLY A 265 -5.40 -3.55 22.77
CA GLY A 265 -5.92 -2.39 22.01
C GLY A 265 -4.99 -1.17 22.05
N ILE A 266 -4.38 -0.90 23.21
CA ILE A 266 -3.36 0.14 23.38
C ILE A 266 -2.13 -0.18 22.52
N ARG A 267 -1.67 -1.44 22.57
CA ARG A 267 -0.55 -1.90 21.76
C ARG A 267 -0.83 -1.81 20.26
N LYS A 268 -2.04 -2.17 19.81
CA LYS A 268 -2.47 -2.01 18.41
C LYS A 268 -2.39 -0.56 17.97
N THR A 269 -2.87 0.37 18.80
CA THR A 269 -2.81 1.81 18.50
C THR A 269 -1.38 2.33 18.42
N LEU A 270 -0.49 1.90 19.32
CA LEU A 270 0.94 2.25 19.24
C LEU A 270 1.61 1.71 17.97
N SER A 271 1.28 0.48 17.57
CA SER A 271 1.75 -0.10 16.30
C SER A 271 1.24 0.68 15.09
N ASP A 272 -0.04 1.09 15.11
CA ASP A 272 -0.63 1.90 14.05
C ASP A 272 0.08 3.26 13.92
N PHE A 273 0.44 3.90 15.04
CA PHE A 273 1.24 5.14 15.01
C PHE A 273 2.63 4.94 14.39
N GLN A 274 3.31 3.83 14.69
CA GLN A 274 4.59 3.50 14.06
C GLN A 274 4.44 3.32 12.55
N LYS A 275 3.37 2.64 12.10
CA LYS A 275 3.07 2.46 10.67
C LYS A 275 2.79 3.79 9.97
N ILE A 276 2.03 4.70 10.59
CA ILE A 276 1.79 6.05 10.06
C ILE A 276 3.11 6.82 9.91
N GLN A 277 4.04 6.71 10.87
CA GLN A 277 5.35 7.36 10.79
C GLN A 277 6.20 6.78 9.66
N GLN A 278 6.24 5.46 9.51
CA GLN A 278 6.95 4.80 8.41
C GLN A 278 6.38 5.22 7.05
N ALA A 279 5.05 5.31 6.94
CA ALA A 279 4.37 5.79 5.74
C ALA A 279 4.71 7.25 5.42
N LEU A 280 4.74 8.13 6.43
CA LEU A 280 5.12 9.53 6.25
C LEU A 280 6.59 9.65 5.81
N SER A 281 7.47 8.85 6.42
CA SER A 281 8.88 8.77 6.04
C SER A 281 9.03 8.36 4.57
N ALA A 282 8.36 7.27 4.20
CA ALA A 282 8.37 6.75 2.84
C ALA A 282 7.81 7.78 1.85
N PHE A 283 6.73 8.47 2.20
CA PHE A 283 6.17 9.53 1.37
C PHE A 283 7.18 10.66 1.10
N ILE A 284 7.81 11.18 2.16
CA ILE A 284 8.79 12.27 2.04
C ILE A 284 10.05 11.81 1.28
N SER A 285 10.62 10.67 1.67
CA SER A 285 11.87 10.18 1.10
C SER A 285 11.73 9.69 -0.33
N VAL A 286 10.59 9.13 -0.71
CA VAL A 286 10.44 8.48 -2.01
C VAL A 286 9.58 9.29 -2.96
N VAL A 287 8.35 9.63 -2.59
CA VAL A 287 7.45 10.33 -3.51
C VAL A 287 7.94 11.75 -3.77
N VAL A 288 8.33 12.46 -2.71
CA VAL A 288 8.79 13.85 -2.82
C VAL A 288 10.25 13.89 -3.28
N SER A 289 11.15 13.22 -2.55
CA SER A 289 12.59 13.36 -2.81
C SER A 289 13.08 12.55 -4.02
N ASP A 290 12.84 11.24 -4.07
CA ASP A 290 13.29 10.41 -5.20
C ASP A 290 12.45 10.66 -6.47
N GLY A 291 11.15 10.95 -6.33
CA GLY A 291 10.27 11.26 -7.47
C GLY A 291 10.70 12.51 -8.24
N VAL A 292 11.09 13.59 -7.54
CA VAL A 292 11.62 14.80 -8.18
C VAL A 292 12.98 14.52 -8.83
N LEU A 293 13.84 13.74 -8.18
CA LEU A 293 15.14 13.36 -8.73
C LEU A 293 14.99 12.56 -10.04
N VAL A 294 14.13 11.53 -10.04
CA VAL A 294 13.84 10.72 -11.24
C VAL A 294 13.27 11.59 -12.36
N SER A 295 12.37 12.51 -12.04
CA SER A 295 11.80 13.44 -13.03
C SER A 295 12.87 14.35 -13.65
N PHE A 296 13.79 14.87 -12.83
CA PHE A 296 14.91 15.70 -13.29
C PHE A 296 15.87 14.90 -14.19
N ILE A 297 16.20 13.66 -13.80
CA ILE A 297 17.07 12.78 -14.57
C ILE A 297 16.46 12.41 -15.92
N ILE A 298 15.17 12.07 -15.95
CA ILE A 298 14.46 11.76 -17.20
C ILE A 298 14.40 13.00 -18.10
N ALA A 299 14.14 14.18 -17.54
CA ALA A 299 14.11 15.42 -18.32
C ALA A 299 15.49 15.69 -18.96
N GLY A 300 16.58 15.48 -18.22
CA GLY A 300 17.94 15.57 -18.76
C GLY A 300 18.21 14.54 -19.84
N LEU A 301 17.71 13.32 -19.67
CA LEU A 301 17.86 12.24 -20.64
C LEU A 301 17.08 12.53 -21.93
N LEU A 302 15.83 12.98 -21.84
CA LEU A 302 15.00 13.38 -22.98
C LEU A 302 15.62 14.53 -23.79
N TYR A 303 16.31 15.45 -23.10
CA TYR A 303 17.04 16.54 -23.73
C TYR A 303 18.31 16.07 -24.46
N TYR A 304 19.02 15.08 -23.91
CA TYR A 304 20.23 14.52 -24.50
C TYR A 304 19.93 13.56 -25.66
N ASP A 305 19.16 12.51 -25.37
CA ASP A 305 18.65 11.55 -26.35
C ASP A 305 17.18 11.24 -26.03
N SER A 306 16.31 11.76 -26.90
CA SER A 306 14.86 11.61 -26.76
C SER A 306 14.41 10.15 -26.82
N ILE A 307 15.10 9.27 -27.55
CA ILE A 307 14.67 7.87 -27.71
C ILE A 307 14.96 7.08 -26.43
N THR A 308 16.18 7.15 -25.89
CA THR A 308 16.51 6.53 -24.60
C THR A 308 15.67 7.11 -23.46
N GLY A 309 15.35 8.40 -23.52
CA GLY A 309 14.42 9.04 -22.58
C GLY A 309 13.00 8.45 -22.63
N ILE A 310 12.43 8.26 -23.83
CA ILE A 310 11.09 7.68 -24.01
C ILE A 310 11.05 6.23 -23.51
N ILE A 311 12.09 5.42 -23.79
CA ILE A 311 12.20 4.03 -23.30
C ILE A 311 12.09 4.00 -21.77
N ASN A 312 12.85 4.85 -21.08
CA ASN A 312 12.81 4.95 -19.62
C ASN A 312 11.47 5.47 -19.07
N VAL A 313 10.81 6.40 -19.77
CA VAL A 313 9.47 6.89 -19.40
C VAL A 313 8.44 5.76 -19.49
N ILE A 314 8.45 4.99 -20.57
CA ILE A 314 7.53 3.85 -20.76
C ILE A 314 7.76 2.81 -19.67
N TYR A 315 9.03 2.45 -19.40
CA TYR A 315 9.42 1.54 -18.34
C TYR A 315 8.86 1.98 -16.97
N LEU A 316 9.07 3.23 -16.58
CA LEU A 316 8.56 3.77 -15.32
C LEU A 316 7.03 3.85 -15.27
N ALA A 317 6.38 4.26 -16.36
CA ALA A 317 4.92 4.37 -16.42
C ALA A 317 4.26 2.99 -16.21
N VAL A 318 4.77 1.94 -16.85
CA VAL A 318 4.29 0.56 -16.68
C VAL A 318 4.47 0.10 -15.23
N LEU A 319 5.64 0.34 -14.64
CA LEU A 319 5.93 -0.11 -13.28
C LEU A 319 5.12 0.64 -12.23
N ILE A 320 5.05 1.97 -12.31
CA ILE A 320 4.23 2.77 -11.39
C ILE A 320 2.76 2.35 -11.51
N PHE A 321 2.26 2.10 -12.72
CA PHE A 321 0.90 1.61 -12.91
C PHE A 321 0.66 0.25 -12.26
N THR A 322 1.57 -0.71 -12.45
CA THR A 322 1.44 -2.04 -11.81
C THR A 322 1.56 -1.96 -10.28
N ALA A 323 2.44 -1.11 -9.77
CA ALA A 323 2.61 -0.87 -8.33
C ALA A 323 1.36 -0.23 -7.73
N PHE A 324 0.81 0.79 -8.40
CA PHE A 324 -0.39 1.49 -7.97
C PHE A 324 -1.61 0.55 -7.89
N MET A 325 -1.76 -0.35 -8.87
CA MET A 325 -2.84 -1.34 -8.87
C MET A 325 -2.68 -2.39 -7.76
N LYS A 326 -1.45 -2.77 -7.41
CA LYS A 326 -1.18 -3.82 -6.41
C LYS A 326 -1.06 -3.30 -4.97
N ALA A 327 -0.73 -2.02 -4.79
CA ALA A 327 -0.51 -1.40 -3.49
C ALA A 327 -1.69 -1.58 -2.50
N PRO A 328 -2.96 -1.32 -2.85
CA PRO A 328 -4.06 -1.44 -1.87
C PRO A 328 -4.28 -2.89 -1.41
N HIS A 329 -4.14 -3.86 -2.33
CA HIS A 329 -4.26 -5.28 -1.99
C HIS A 329 -3.14 -5.75 -1.06
N ALA A 330 -1.91 -5.33 -1.33
CA ALA A 330 -0.77 -5.67 -0.49
C ALA A 330 -0.86 -4.99 0.89
N ALA A 331 -1.34 -3.74 0.97
CA ALA A 331 -1.58 -3.05 2.24
C ALA A 331 -2.66 -3.76 3.08
N ALA A 332 -3.75 -4.21 2.45
CA ALA A 332 -4.80 -4.97 3.12
C ALA A 332 -4.28 -6.30 3.68
N LYS A 333 -3.49 -7.04 2.90
CA LYS A 333 -2.84 -8.27 3.37
C LYS A 333 -1.91 -8.04 4.56
N ASN A 334 -1.09 -7.00 4.52
CA ASN A 334 -0.20 -6.64 5.64
C ASN A 334 -1.00 -6.29 6.90
N ALA A 335 -2.13 -5.58 6.75
CA ALA A 335 -3.00 -5.24 7.88
C ALA A 335 -3.60 -6.50 8.53
N VAL A 336 -4.14 -7.42 7.72
CA VAL A 336 -4.66 -8.71 8.19
C VAL A 336 -3.56 -9.55 8.86
N LEU A 337 -2.36 -9.59 8.29
CA LEU A 337 -1.23 -10.30 8.87
C LEU A 337 -0.81 -9.73 10.24
N SER A 338 -0.80 -8.41 10.36
CA SER A 338 -0.53 -7.70 11.62
C SER A 338 -1.55 -8.04 12.70
N GLU A 339 -2.82 -8.22 12.32
CA GLU A 339 -3.87 -8.61 13.25
C GLU A 339 -3.78 -10.07 13.67
N LEU A 340 -3.51 -10.99 12.73
CA LEU A 340 -3.26 -12.40 13.02
C LEU A 340 -2.12 -12.57 14.03
N SER A 341 -1.03 -11.81 13.86
CA SER A 341 0.07 -11.78 14.83
C SER A 341 -0.39 -11.36 16.23
N GLY A 342 -1.24 -10.33 16.33
CA GLY A 342 -1.80 -9.88 17.60
C GLY A 342 -2.74 -10.89 18.24
N SER A 343 -3.54 -11.60 17.44
CA SER A 343 -4.41 -12.68 17.91
C SER A 343 -3.63 -13.88 18.44
N CYS A 344 -2.50 -14.24 17.82
CA CYS A 344 -1.61 -15.30 18.32
C CYS A 344 -1.02 -14.92 19.68
N GLU A 345 -0.54 -13.67 19.81
CA GLU A 345 0.03 -13.18 21.06
C GLU A 345 -1.01 -13.13 22.18
N LYS A 346 -2.23 -12.69 21.89
CA LYS A 346 -3.32 -12.72 22.88
C LYS A 346 -3.61 -14.15 23.33
N GLY A 347 -3.69 -15.10 22.39
CA GLY A 347 -3.88 -16.52 22.71
C GLY A 347 -2.82 -17.04 23.68
N PHE A 348 -1.56 -16.70 23.43
CA PHE A 348 -0.46 -17.08 24.32
C PHE A 348 -0.52 -16.42 25.69
N ILE A 349 -0.94 -15.15 25.78
CA ILE A 349 -1.11 -14.45 27.07
C ILE A 349 -2.25 -15.07 27.86
N ASP A 350 -3.40 -15.32 27.22
CA ASP A 350 -4.58 -15.92 27.86
C ASP A 350 -4.24 -17.33 28.40
N GLU A 351 -3.46 -18.12 27.64
CA GLU A 351 -2.94 -19.43 28.09
C GLU A 351 -2.08 -19.37 29.35
N ASN A 352 -1.22 -18.35 29.47
CA ASN A 352 -0.30 -18.22 30.62
C ASN A 352 -0.98 -17.60 31.86
N ILE A 353 -2.09 -16.88 31.69
CA ILE A 353 -2.79 -16.19 32.78
C ILE A 353 -3.93 -17.03 33.36
N GLN A 354 -4.66 -17.79 32.54
CA GLN A 354 -5.71 -18.66 33.06
C GLN A 354 -5.10 -19.96 33.60
N GLN A 355 -5.33 -20.24 34.88
CA GLN A 355 -5.18 -21.61 35.42
C GLN A 355 -6.31 -22.47 34.84
N VAL A 356 -6.11 -22.95 33.62
CA VAL A 356 -7.08 -23.76 32.89
C VAL A 356 -7.02 -25.21 33.40
N ASN A 357 -8.17 -25.87 33.59
CA ASN A 357 -8.25 -27.31 33.88
C ASN A 357 -7.54 -28.12 32.77
N GLU A 358 -6.90 -29.26 33.07
CA GLU A 358 -6.12 -30.06 32.10
C GLU A 358 -6.87 -30.33 30.77
N ASN A 359 -8.17 -30.64 30.81
CA ASN A 359 -8.98 -30.89 29.60
C ASN A 359 -9.30 -29.63 28.77
N GLU A 360 -9.40 -28.46 29.39
CA GLU A 360 -9.59 -27.18 28.68
C GLU A 360 -8.24 -26.64 28.17
N GLN A 361 -7.14 -27.05 28.80
CA GLN A 361 -5.79 -26.65 28.44
C GLN A 361 -5.40 -27.25 27.09
N ASP A 362 -5.67 -28.54 26.85
CA ASP A 362 -5.40 -29.21 25.57
C ASP A 362 -6.17 -28.57 24.39
N LYS A 363 -7.43 -28.18 24.62
CA LYS A 363 -8.25 -27.51 23.60
C LYS A 363 -7.72 -26.11 23.29
N THR A 364 -7.33 -25.36 24.32
CA THR A 364 -6.77 -24.01 24.17
C THR A 364 -5.44 -24.04 23.42
N ILE A 365 -4.56 -25.01 23.74
CA ILE A 365 -3.28 -25.22 23.05
C ILE A 365 -3.51 -25.62 21.59
N SER A 366 -4.48 -26.50 21.30
CA SER A 366 -4.81 -26.85 19.92
C SER A 366 -5.28 -25.62 19.12
N ASP A 367 -6.11 -24.77 19.73
CA ASP A 367 -6.60 -23.53 19.10
C ASP A 367 -5.48 -22.50 18.87
N SER A 368 -4.52 -22.36 19.78
CA SER A 368 -3.38 -21.47 19.60
C SER A 368 -2.40 -21.98 18.54
N ILE A 369 -2.14 -23.30 18.50
CA ILE A 369 -1.34 -23.93 17.43
C ILE A 369 -2.00 -23.71 16.07
N LEU A 370 -3.34 -23.81 15.99
CA LEU A 370 -4.08 -23.56 14.75
C LEU A 370 -3.91 -22.10 14.30
N LYS A 371 -4.14 -21.13 15.20
CA LYS A 371 -3.96 -19.69 14.92
C LYS A 371 -2.53 -19.37 14.49
N TYR A 372 -1.54 -19.97 15.15
CA TYR A 372 -0.13 -19.79 14.81
C TYR A 372 0.20 -20.38 13.42
N ARG A 373 -0.35 -21.56 13.10
CA ARG A 373 -0.18 -22.19 11.78
C ARG A 373 -0.82 -21.34 10.68
N GLU A 374 -2.00 -20.78 10.92
CA GLU A 374 -2.66 -19.85 10.00
C GLU A 374 -1.82 -18.58 9.77
N PHE A 375 -1.37 -17.95 10.85
CA PHE A 375 -0.47 -16.79 10.77
C PHE A 375 0.79 -17.11 9.96
N HIS A 376 1.48 -18.21 10.29
CA HIS A 376 2.72 -18.57 9.62
C HIS A 376 2.50 -18.94 8.13
N THR A 377 1.40 -19.61 7.80
CA THR A 377 1.04 -19.95 6.41
C THR A 377 0.72 -18.70 5.60
N CYS A 378 -0.05 -17.78 6.17
CA CYS A 378 -0.37 -16.48 5.56
C CYS A 378 0.88 -15.61 5.39
N SER A 379 1.74 -15.56 6.42
CA SER A 379 3.03 -14.85 6.40
C SER A 379 3.93 -15.38 5.29
N LYS A 380 4.12 -16.70 5.22
CA LYS A 380 4.92 -17.37 4.18
C LYS A 380 4.37 -17.06 2.79
N LYS A 381 3.06 -17.19 2.57
CA LYS A 381 2.43 -16.90 1.28
C LYS A 381 2.66 -15.44 0.86
N THR A 382 2.46 -14.50 1.77
CA THR A 382 2.67 -13.07 1.54
C THR A 382 4.13 -12.75 1.23
N ALA A 383 5.08 -13.33 1.99
CA ALA A 383 6.50 -13.15 1.76
C ALA A 383 6.95 -13.71 0.39
N VAL A 384 6.46 -14.88 0.00
CA VAL A 384 6.75 -15.49 -1.32
C VAL A 384 6.17 -14.64 -2.46
N GLU A 385 4.94 -14.14 -2.32
CA GLU A 385 4.34 -13.24 -3.31
C GLU A 385 5.13 -11.94 -3.45
N MET A 386 5.58 -11.35 -2.34
CA MET A 386 6.40 -10.14 -2.33
C MET A 386 7.77 -10.37 -2.97
N SER A 387 8.43 -11.50 -2.66
CA SER A 387 9.70 -11.88 -3.27
C SER A 387 9.58 -12.11 -4.79
N LYS A 388 8.51 -12.81 -5.23
CA LYS A 388 8.21 -12.98 -6.66
C LYS A 388 8.00 -11.63 -7.35
N ALA A 389 7.28 -10.70 -6.73
CA ALA A 389 7.08 -9.37 -7.27
C ALA A 389 8.40 -8.59 -7.41
N SER A 390 9.25 -8.59 -6.37
CA SER A 390 10.58 -7.97 -6.40
C SER A 390 11.43 -8.52 -7.54
N PHE A 391 11.48 -9.85 -7.68
CA PHE A 391 12.21 -10.51 -8.76
C PHE A 391 11.74 -10.03 -10.14
N TRP A 392 10.42 -9.97 -10.38
CA TRP A 392 9.89 -9.48 -11.66
C TRP A 392 10.23 -8.01 -11.92
N TYR A 393 10.27 -7.16 -10.90
CA TYR A 393 10.67 -5.77 -11.04
C TYR A 393 12.18 -5.63 -11.34
N ASP A 394 13.03 -6.40 -10.67
CA ASP A 394 14.47 -6.41 -10.92
C ASP A 394 14.80 -6.97 -12.31
N ALA A 395 14.08 -8.00 -12.74
CA ALA A 395 14.20 -8.57 -14.08
C ALA A 395 13.75 -7.58 -15.17
N ALA A 396 12.62 -6.89 -14.97
CA ALA A 396 12.15 -5.85 -15.88
C ALA A 396 13.16 -4.69 -15.98
N GLY A 397 13.77 -4.32 -14.86
CA GLY A 397 14.83 -3.32 -14.80
C GLY A 397 16.07 -3.73 -15.57
N SER A 398 16.55 -4.96 -15.35
CA SER A 398 17.71 -5.51 -16.07
C SER A 398 17.46 -5.55 -17.58
N LEU A 399 16.23 -5.92 -17.99
CA LEU A 399 15.82 -5.91 -19.39
C LEU A 399 15.80 -4.49 -19.98
N ASN A 400 15.31 -3.49 -19.24
CA ASN A 400 15.35 -2.08 -19.67
C ASN A 400 16.79 -1.61 -19.89
N ILE A 401 17.72 -1.95 -18.99
CA ILE A 401 19.15 -1.63 -19.14
C ILE A 401 19.72 -2.27 -20.41
N ILE A 402 19.41 -3.55 -20.69
CA ILE A 402 19.88 -4.25 -21.89
C ILE A 402 19.33 -3.59 -23.16
N ILE A 403 18.04 -3.21 -23.18
CA ILE A 403 17.43 -2.53 -24.32
C ILE A 403 18.15 -1.21 -24.61
N VAL A 404 18.35 -0.37 -23.57
CA VAL A 404 19.07 0.89 -23.72
C VAL A 404 20.50 0.67 -24.17
N PHE A 405 21.21 -0.31 -23.59
CA PHE A 405 22.58 -0.63 -23.98
C PHE A 405 22.69 -1.05 -25.45
N VAL A 406 21.83 -1.94 -25.93
CA VAL A 406 21.81 -2.40 -27.33
C VAL A 406 21.46 -1.25 -28.27
N TYR A 407 20.49 -0.41 -27.90
CA TYR A 407 20.12 0.77 -28.67
C TYR A 407 21.29 1.78 -28.76
N SER A 408 21.92 2.12 -27.64
CA SER A 408 23.07 3.03 -27.63
C SER A 408 24.29 2.46 -28.37
N LEU A 409 24.49 1.14 -28.38
CA LEU A 409 25.54 0.50 -29.20
C LEU A 409 25.25 0.62 -30.70
N TRP A 410 23.99 0.47 -31.10
CA TRP A 410 23.58 0.66 -32.49
C TRP A 410 23.80 2.11 -32.93
N GLU A 411 23.44 3.08 -32.08
CA GLU A 411 23.63 4.50 -32.35
C GLU A 411 25.12 4.93 -32.36
N LEU A 412 25.96 4.25 -31.57
CA LEU A 412 27.41 4.38 -31.64
C LEU A 412 27.97 3.85 -32.98
N SER A 413 27.42 2.75 -33.49
CA SER A 413 27.82 2.18 -34.79
C SER A 413 27.52 3.12 -35.96
N ASP A 414 26.43 3.89 -35.87
CA ASP A 414 26.05 4.89 -36.88
C ASP A 414 26.76 6.24 -36.70
N ASN A 415 27.74 6.33 -35.77
CA ASN A 415 28.48 7.55 -35.41
C ASN A 415 27.61 8.73 -34.93
N HIS A 416 26.38 8.46 -34.46
CA HIS A 416 25.49 9.49 -33.93
C HIS A 416 25.84 9.91 -32.49
N ILE A 417 26.47 9.01 -31.72
CA ILE A 417 26.81 9.24 -30.30
C ILE A 417 28.30 8.92 -30.03
N SER A 418 28.93 9.67 -29.12
CA SER A 418 30.27 9.36 -28.60
C SER A 418 30.24 8.26 -27.53
N TYR A 419 31.35 7.54 -27.33
CA TYR A 419 31.46 6.53 -26.26
C TYR A 419 31.06 7.07 -24.86
N THR A 420 31.38 8.33 -24.58
CA THR A 420 30.97 9.04 -23.36
C THR A 420 29.45 9.19 -23.25
N GLY A 421 28.76 9.43 -24.36
CA GLY A 421 27.31 9.52 -24.44
C GLY A 421 26.61 8.19 -24.17
N LEU A 422 27.13 7.10 -24.75
CA LEU A 422 26.66 5.74 -24.48
C LEU A 422 26.77 5.43 -22.98
N MET A 423 27.94 5.67 -22.38
CA MET A 423 28.14 5.39 -20.96
C MET A 423 27.24 6.25 -20.07
N ALA A 424 27.02 7.53 -20.42
CA ALA A 424 26.09 8.39 -19.70
C ALA A 424 24.65 7.85 -19.75
N ALA A 425 24.14 7.47 -20.93
CA ALA A 425 22.80 6.95 -21.12
C ALA A 425 22.56 5.65 -20.32
N VAL A 426 23.53 4.73 -20.33
CA VAL A 426 23.45 3.45 -19.61
C VAL A 426 23.54 3.65 -18.10
N ILE A 427 24.46 4.48 -17.61
CA ILE A 427 24.61 4.76 -16.16
C ILE A 427 23.35 5.45 -15.62
N ILE A 428 22.79 6.41 -16.36
CA ILE A 428 21.55 7.09 -15.99
C ILE A 428 20.39 6.08 -15.92
N THR A 429 20.26 5.21 -16.92
CA THR A 429 19.23 4.16 -16.96
C THR A 429 19.38 3.18 -15.79
N LEU A 430 20.61 2.79 -15.45
CA LEU A 430 20.91 1.93 -14.31
C LEU A 430 20.53 2.61 -12.98
N PHE A 431 20.80 3.91 -12.85
CA PHE A 431 20.40 4.69 -11.69
C PHE A 431 18.87 4.76 -11.54
N VAL A 432 18.14 5.08 -12.61
CA VAL A 432 16.67 5.08 -12.63
C VAL A 432 16.12 3.71 -12.23
N THR A 433 16.67 2.65 -12.82
CA THR A 433 16.27 1.26 -12.54
C THR A 433 16.50 0.88 -11.08
N SER A 434 17.60 1.31 -10.48
CA SER A 434 17.93 1.03 -9.07
C SER A 434 16.97 1.67 -8.05
N LEU A 435 16.29 2.75 -8.44
CA LEU A 435 15.33 3.45 -7.57
C LEU A 435 13.94 2.81 -7.60
N VAL A 436 13.60 2.08 -8.65
CA VAL A 436 12.26 1.49 -8.85
C VAL A 436 11.83 0.59 -7.70
N PRO A 437 12.61 -0.43 -7.25
CA PRO A 437 12.16 -1.32 -6.19
C PRO A 437 11.84 -0.57 -4.89
N ARG A 438 12.64 0.47 -4.57
CA ARG A 438 12.41 1.33 -3.42
C ARG A 438 11.12 2.12 -3.55
N ILE A 439 10.84 2.64 -4.75
CA ILE A 439 9.61 3.38 -5.05
C ILE A 439 8.39 2.47 -4.88
N ILE A 440 8.44 1.27 -5.46
CA ILE A 440 7.33 0.31 -5.42
C ILE A 440 7.01 -0.13 -4.00
N ASN A 441 8.03 -0.55 -3.23
CA ASN A 441 7.83 -1.00 -1.85
C ASN A 441 7.27 0.11 -0.95
N SER A 442 7.66 1.35 -1.22
CA SER A 442 7.16 2.52 -0.48
C SER A 442 5.69 2.81 -0.75
N PHE A 443 5.17 2.55 -1.96
CA PHE A 443 3.74 2.74 -2.24
C PHE A 443 2.85 1.92 -1.31
N THR A 444 3.23 0.67 -1.02
CA THR A 444 2.53 -0.19 -0.06
C THR A 444 2.49 0.40 1.34
N LEU A 445 3.64 0.86 1.84
CA LEU A 445 3.75 1.50 3.16
C LEU A 445 2.93 2.79 3.23
N ILE A 446 3.01 3.61 2.18
CA ILE A 446 2.26 4.87 2.07
C ILE A 446 0.75 4.58 2.05
N THR A 447 0.29 3.58 1.28
CA THR A 447 -1.12 3.19 1.30
C THR A 447 -1.56 2.75 2.69
N GLU A 448 -0.81 1.86 3.35
CA GLU A 448 -1.14 1.35 4.68
C GLU A 448 -1.26 2.49 5.70
N GLY A 449 -0.23 3.34 5.82
CA GLY A 449 -0.28 4.45 6.76
C GLY A 449 -1.26 5.56 6.38
N ALA A 450 -1.51 5.82 5.09
CA ALA A 450 -2.53 6.79 4.67
C ALA A 450 -3.95 6.37 5.07
N LEU A 451 -4.19 5.06 5.06
CA LEU A 451 -5.46 4.49 5.49
C LEU A 451 -5.59 4.52 7.01
N LEU A 452 -4.54 4.13 7.75
CA LEU A 452 -4.51 4.24 9.21
C LEU A 452 -4.66 5.69 9.68
N ALA A 453 -4.01 6.64 9.00
CA ALA A 453 -4.13 8.06 9.28
C ALA A 453 -5.56 8.60 9.14
N ARG A 454 -6.44 7.93 8.37
CA ARG A 454 -7.86 8.29 8.32
C ARG A 454 -8.52 8.10 9.68
N ARG A 455 -8.24 6.98 10.36
CA ARG A 455 -8.83 6.62 11.65
C ARG A 455 -8.43 7.59 12.76
N TYR A 456 -7.22 8.13 12.67
CA TYR A 456 -6.64 9.01 13.68
C TYR A 456 -6.60 10.49 13.26
N ARG A 457 -7.34 10.86 12.21
CA ARG A 457 -7.31 12.23 11.65
C ARG A 457 -7.76 13.30 12.65
N ASP A 458 -8.72 12.96 13.49
CA ASP A 458 -9.35 13.89 14.42
C ASP A 458 -8.67 13.89 15.80
N LEU A 459 -7.57 13.13 15.96
CA LEU A 459 -6.62 13.25 17.07
C LEU A 459 -5.54 14.28 16.74
#